data_AF-B8QAX2-F1
#
_entry.id   AF-B8QAX2-F1
#
_cell.length_a   1.000
_cell.length_b   1.000
_cell.length_c   1.000
_cell.angle_alpha   90.00
_cell.angle_beta   90.00
_cell.angle_gamma   90.00
#
_symmetry.space_group_name_H-M   'P 1'
#
loop_
_entity.id
_entity.type
_entity.pdbx_description
1 polymer ?
#
loop_
_entity_poly.entity_id
_entity_poly.type
_entity_poly.pdbx_seq_one_letter_code
_entity_poly.pdbx_strand_id
1 'polypeptide(L)'
;GWRWSVSSSGASPCLWCRCRCSSSISTWRRRWAWKATSCANPPGLGMFFFFGSALYLYRRELPWNWKIALSLLALTLLSARTELWFYIHVLTLPYLTIYLAHLRIPRLSGFGKYGDFSYGIYIFSFPIQQLLMHWLGPQLSLGTFMAISLSASIAIAALSWHFIESPALQLKRYLPRTRKHLARTDFSPAP
;
A
#
# COMPACT_ATOMS: atom_id res chain seq x y z
N GLY A 1 -41.36 -9.21 -35.95
CA GLY A 1 -41.93 -7.86 -36.16
C GLY A 1 -41.70 -7.05 -34.91
N TRP A 2 -40.86 -6.02 -34.99
CA TRP A 2 -40.53 -5.13 -33.88
C TRP A 2 -41.43 -3.89 -33.97
N ARG A 3 -42.34 -3.72 -33.02
CA ARG A 3 -43.18 -2.51 -32.92
C ARG A 3 -42.60 -1.65 -31.81
N TRP A 4 -42.01 -0.52 -32.18
CA TRP A 4 -41.58 0.52 -31.23
C TRP A 4 -42.72 1.51 -31.06
N SER A 5 -43.36 1.51 -29.89
CA SER A 5 -44.21 2.63 -29.45
C SER A 5 -43.36 3.54 -28.57
N VAL A 6 -43.06 4.74 -29.05
CA VAL A 6 -42.47 5.81 -28.23
C VAL A 6 -43.62 6.52 -27.53
N SER A 7 -43.77 6.27 -26.23
CA SER A 7 -44.62 7.08 -25.36
C SER A 7 -43.72 7.94 -24.47
N SER A 8 -43.77 9.25 -24.71
CA SER A 8 -43.10 10.29 -23.94
C SER A 8 -43.95 10.69 -22.74
N SER A 9 -43.61 10.22 -21.53
CA SER A 9 -44.08 10.86 -20.29
C SER A 9 -43.19 10.45 -19.11
N GLY A 10 -42.63 11.47 -18.44
CA GLY A 10 -42.42 11.58 -17.00
C GLY A 10 -42.01 10.35 -16.17
N ALA A 11 -40.82 10.47 -15.56
CA ALA A 11 -40.43 9.90 -14.27
C ALA A 11 -40.54 8.38 -14.11
N SER A 12 -39.39 7.68 -14.12
CA SER A 12 -39.21 6.46 -13.31
C SER A 12 -37.75 5.99 -13.21
N PRO A 13 -37.42 5.27 -12.12
CA PRO A 13 -36.08 4.97 -11.64
C PRO A 13 -35.37 3.89 -12.46
N CYS A 14 -34.03 3.90 -12.40
CA CYS A 14 -33.13 2.91 -13.00
C CYS A 14 -33.42 1.48 -12.50
N LEU A 15 -34.35 0.78 -13.16
CA LEU A 15 -34.51 -0.67 -13.09
C LEU A 15 -33.38 -1.33 -13.89
N TRP A 16 -32.31 -1.71 -13.20
CA TRP A 16 -31.31 -2.60 -13.75
C TRP A 16 -31.85 -4.03 -13.83
N CYS A 17 -31.88 -4.57 -15.06
CA CYS A 17 -32.07 -5.97 -15.42
C CYS A 17 -31.42 -6.93 -14.40
N ARG A 18 -32.25 -7.74 -13.75
CA ARG A 18 -31.83 -8.83 -12.88
C ARG A 18 -31.51 -10.07 -13.71
N CYS A 19 -30.34 -10.11 -14.35
CA CYS A 19 -29.78 -11.37 -14.85
C CYS A 19 -29.29 -12.19 -13.66
N ARG A 20 -30.00 -13.29 -13.38
CA ARG A 20 -29.68 -14.30 -12.36
C ARG A 20 -28.51 -15.15 -12.87
N CYS A 21 -27.29 -14.72 -12.57
CA CYS A 21 -26.06 -15.45 -12.86
C CYS A 21 -25.51 -16.09 -11.57
N SER A 22 -25.14 -17.37 -11.68
CA SER A 22 -24.68 -18.34 -10.68
C SER A 22 -24.04 -17.79 -9.38
N SER A 23 -24.48 -18.37 -8.27
CA SER A 23 -24.47 -17.85 -6.89
C SER A 23 -23.23 -18.21 -6.06
N SER A 24 -22.01 -17.99 -6.57
CA SER A 24 -20.81 -18.19 -5.72
C SER A 24 -19.73 -17.10 -5.88
N ILE A 25 -19.50 -16.58 -7.09
CA ILE A 25 -18.44 -15.58 -7.35
C ILE A 25 -18.94 -14.12 -7.34
N SER A 26 -20.26 -13.91 -7.45
CA SER A 26 -20.84 -12.56 -7.66
C SER A 26 -20.97 -11.71 -6.39
N THR A 27 -20.79 -12.30 -5.19
CA THR A 27 -20.81 -11.59 -3.90
C THR A 27 -19.50 -10.85 -3.62
N TRP A 28 -18.37 -11.40 -4.07
CA TRP A 28 -17.04 -10.79 -3.94
C TRP A 28 -16.95 -9.44 -4.66
N ARG A 29 -17.42 -9.40 -5.92
CA ARG A 29 -17.34 -8.19 -6.74
C ARG A 29 -18.23 -7.06 -6.23
N ARG A 30 -19.37 -7.36 -5.59
CA ARG A 30 -20.25 -6.35 -5.01
C ARG A 30 -19.71 -5.79 -3.69
N ARG A 31 -19.03 -6.58 -2.85
CA ARG A 31 -18.48 -6.08 -1.58
C ARG A 31 -17.29 -5.14 -1.77
N TRP A 32 -16.50 -5.35 -2.83
CA TRP A 32 -15.37 -4.48 -3.19
C TRP A 32 -15.79 -3.24 -3.99
N ALA A 33 -16.83 -3.35 -4.83
CA ALA A 33 -17.33 -2.21 -5.59
C ALA A 33 -17.95 -1.10 -4.71
N TRP A 34 -18.45 -1.42 -3.50
CA TRP A 34 -19.09 -0.44 -2.61
C TRP A 34 -18.14 0.26 -1.63
N LYS A 35 -16.91 -0.23 -1.43
CA LYS A 35 -15.86 0.51 -0.68
C LYS A 35 -15.04 1.45 -1.57
N ALA A 36 -15.40 1.56 -2.85
CA ALA A 36 -14.76 2.43 -3.82
C ALA A 36 -15.56 3.71 -4.11
N THR A 37 -16.72 3.92 -3.49
CA THR A 37 -17.55 5.10 -3.75
C THR A 37 -18.16 5.66 -2.46
N SER A 38 -17.32 6.32 -1.67
CA SER A 38 -17.77 7.49 -0.93
C SER A 38 -17.15 8.69 -1.61
N CYS A 39 -17.98 9.49 -2.29
CA CYS A 39 -17.62 10.80 -2.83
C CYS A 39 -17.39 11.78 -1.67
N ALA A 40 -16.43 11.46 -0.81
CA ALA A 40 -15.79 12.35 0.14
C ALA A 40 -14.34 11.96 -0.02
N ASN A 41 -13.63 12.72 -0.84
CA ASN A 41 -12.26 12.45 -1.23
C ASN A 41 -11.36 12.97 -0.09
N PRO A 42 -10.82 12.17 0.84
CA PRO A 42 -9.70 12.68 1.62
C PRO A 42 -8.49 12.71 0.68
N PRO A 43 -7.92 13.88 0.35
CA PRO A 43 -6.67 13.99 -0.41
C PRO A 43 -5.43 13.39 0.31
N GLY A 44 -5.61 12.46 1.24
CA GLY A 44 -4.63 12.12 2.27
C GLY A 44 -3.36 11.48 1.75
N LEU A 45 -3.45 10.50 0.85
CA LEU A 45 -2.27 9.74 0.41
C LEU A 45 -1.24 10.64 -0.29
N GLY A 46 -1.71 11.57 -1.14
CA GLY A 46 -0.83 12.56 -1.78
C GLY A 46 -0.19 13.49 -0.75
N MET A 47 -0.94 13.94 0.25
CA MET A 47 -0.42 14.81 1.31
C MET A 47 0.73 14.16 2.08
N PHE A 48 0.63 12.88 2.47
CA PHE A 48 1.73 12.16 3.12
C PHE A 48 3.00 12.14 2.25
N PHE A 49 2.85 11.91 0.94
CA PHE A 49 3.96 11.89 0.00
C PHE A 49 4.62 13.27 -0.15
N PHE A 50 3.84 14.33 -0.29
CA PHE A 50 4.38 15.70 -0.39
C PHE A 50 5.06 16.15 0.91
N PHE A 51 4.46 15.86 2.07
CA PHE A 51 5.07 16.17 3.36
C PHE A 51 6.38 15.42 3.58
N GLY A 52 6.39 14.11 3.27
CA GLY A 52 7.62 13.31 3.31
C GLY A 52 8.69 13.84 2.36
N SER A 53 8.30 14.27 1.16
CA SER A 53 9.21 14.87 0.18
C SER A 53 9.79 16.20 0.67
N ALA A 54 8.97 17.06 1.27
CA ALA A 54 9.41 18.32 1.87
C ALA A 54 10.39 18.08 3.02
N LEU A 55 10.08 17.15 3.94
CA LEU A 55 10.99 16.75 5.02
C LEU A 55 12.32 16.20 4.48
N TYR A 56 12.28 15.45 3.38
CA TYR A 56 13.50 14.96 2.73
C TYR A 56 14.36 16.09 2.15
N LEU A 57 13.76 17.16 1.62
CA LEU A 57 14.51 18.34 1.14
C LEU A 57 15.20 19.06 2.32
N TYR A 58 14.48 19.29 3.42
CA TYR A 58 15.01 19.97 4.61
C TYR A 58 15.75 19.04 5.60
N ARG A 59 16.05 17.80 5.22
CA ARG A 59 16.62 16.76 6.11
C ARG A 59 17.94 17.14 6.80
N ARG A 60 18.69 18.09 6.21
CA ARG A 60 19.98 18.57 6.74
C ARG A 60 19.82 19.61 7.84
N GLU A 61 18.71 20.33 7.84
CA GLU A 61 18.43 21.41 8.80
C GLU A 61 17.58 20.92 9.97
N LEU A 62 16.84 19.81 9.79
CA LEU A 62 16.00 19.24 10.82
C LEU A 62 16.81 18.47 11.88
N PRO A 63 16.62 18.78 13.19
CA PRO A 63 17.24 18.01 14.26
C PRO A 63 16.55 16.64 14.40
N TRP A 64 17.30 15.57 14.18
CA TRP A 64 16.84 14.18 14.34
C TRP A 64 16.96 13.71 15.80
N ASN A 65 16.12 14.26 16.66
CA ASN A 65 16.15 13.98 18.10
C ASN A 65 15.05 12.99 18.51
N TRP A 66 15.41 12.00 19.34
CA TRP A 66 14.46 11.02 19.88
C TRP A 66 13.33 11.66 20.70
N LYS A 67 13.60 12.81 21.34
CA LYS A 67 12.60 13.58 22.09
C LYS A 67 11.47 14.09 21.19
N ILE A 68 11.82 14.60 20.01
CA ILE A 68 10.85 15.09 19.01
C ILE A 68 10.04 13.92 18.45
N ALA A 69 10.71 12.82 18.13
CA ALA A 69 10.03 11.59 17.69
C ALA A 69 9.05 11.08 18.77
N LEU A 70 9.46 11.04 20.04
CA LEU A 70 8.60 10.60 21.14
C LEU A 70 7.41 11.55 21.35
N SER A 71 7.61 12.86 21.27
CA SER A 71 6.50 13.82 21.39
C SER A 71 5.50 13.69 20.24
N LEU A 72 5.97 13.49 19.00
CA LEU A 72 5.09 13.29 17.85
C LEU A 72 4.36 11.95 17.92
N LEU A 73 5.00 10.91 18.45
CA LEU A 73 4.37 9.62 18.70
C LEU A 73 3.27 9.74 19.78
N ALA A 74 3.55 10.44 20.88
CA ALA A 74 2.55 10.69 21.92
C ALA A 74 1.36 11.49 21.37
N LEU A 75 1.62 12.54 20.59
CA LEU A 75 0.57 13.34 19.94
C LEU A 75 -0.32 12.49 19.02
N THR A 76 0.29 11.57 18.28
CA THR A 76 -0.39 10.61 17.40
C THR A 76 -1.30 9.67 18.18
N LEU A 77 -0.83 9.12 19.31
CA LEU A 77 -1.62 8.23 20.17
C LEU A 77 -2.77 8.96 20.89
N LEU A 78 -2.52 10.17 21.39
CA LEU A 78 -3.53 10.97 22.09
C LEU A 78 -4.64 11.46 21.15
N SER A 79 -4.29 11.79 19.90
CA SER A 79 -5.25 12.23 18.88
C SER A 79 -6.11 11.10 18.31
N ALA A 80 -5.85 9.82 18.65
CA ALA A 80 -6.54 8.64 18.11
C ALA A 80 -8.07 8.64 18.28
N ARG A 81 -8.60 9.45 19.20
CA ARG A 81 -10.03 9.58 19.48
C ARG A 81 -10.64 10.92 19.05
N THR A 82 -9.90 11.73 18.29
CA THR A 82 -10.32 13.08 17.89
C THR A 82 -10.54 13.18 16.39
N GLU A 83 -11.45 14.06 15.96
CA GLU A 83 -11.69 14.34 14.53
C GLU A 83 -10.47 14.95 13.81
N LEU A 84 -9.49 15.46 14.58
CA LEU A 84 -8.23 16.03 14.07
C LEU A 84 -7.16 14.97 13.77
N TRP A 85 -7.44 13.68 14.02
CA TRP A 85 -6.52 12.57 13.87
C TRP A 85 -5.81 12.57 12.51
N PHE A 86 -6.57 12.75 11.44
CA PHE A 86 -6.06 12.73 10.07
C PHE A 86 -4.99 13.81 9.82
N TYR A 87 -5.26 15.06 10.19
CA TYR A 87 -4.32 16.17 9.97
C TYR A 87 -3.04 16.01 10.78
N ILE A 88 -3.18 15.56 12.03
CA ILE A 88 -2.04 15.28 12.89
C ILE A 88 -1.19 14.16 12.30
N HIS A 89 -1.80 13.08 11.79
CA HIS A 89 -1.08 11.96 11.19
C HIS A 89 -0.32 12.35 9.92
N VAL A 90 -0.89 13.23 9.09
CA VAL A 90 -0.22 13.75 7.89
C VAL A 90 1.10 14.44 8.24
N LEU A 91 1.18 15.09 9.40
CA LEU A 91 2.38 15.76 9.89
C LEU A 91 3.34 14.80 10.62
N THR A 92 2.80 13.96 11.51
CA THR A 92 3.60 13.14 12.42
C THR A 92 4.19 11.91 11.74
N LEU A 93 3.40 11.20 10.91
CA LEU A 93 3.84 9.94 10.32
C LEU A 93 5.06 10.09 9.41
N PRO A 94 5.14 11.08 8.50
CA PRO A 94 6.32 11.24 7.64
C PRO A 94 7.61 11.53 8.43
N TYR A 95 7.53 12.32 9.51
CA TYR A 95 8.70 12.53 10.38
C TYR A 95 9.11 11.24 11.08
N LEU A 96 8.14 10.52 11.67
CA LEU A 96 8.39 9.27 12.37
C LEU A 96 8.98 8.21 11.45
N THR A 97 8.48 8.05 10.22
CA THR A 97 9.00 7.07 9.26
C THR A 97 10.44 7.39 8.85
N ILE A 98 10.77 8.64 8.55
CA ILE A 98 12.15 9.04 8.19
C ILE A 98 13.08 8.93 9.40
N TYR A 99 12.61 9.27 10.61
CA TYR A 99 13.36 9.10 11.85
C TYR A 99 13.66 7.61 12.12
N LEU A 100 12.66 6.73 11.94
CA LEU A 100 12.86 5.27 12.01
C LEU A 100 13.83 4.76 10.94
N ALA A 101 13.81 5.34 9.74
CA ALA A 101 14.77 4.99 8.69
C ALA A 101 16.22 5.41 9.03
N HIS A 102 16.40 6.50 9.77
CA HIS A 102 17.72 6.94 10.25
C HIS A 102 18.22 6.14 11.46
N LEU A 103 17.33 5.51 12.23
CA LEU A 103 17.69 4.62 13.32
C LEU A 103 18.41 3.39 12.74
N ARG A 104 19.74 3.36 12.88
CA ARG A 104 20.55 2.19 12.56
C ARG A 104 20.29 1.09 13.60
N ILE A 105 19.28 0.26 13.36
CA ILE A 105 19.01 -0.91 14.21
C ILE A 105 19.97 -2.03 13.75
N PRO A 106 21.03 -2.36 14.54
CA PRO A 106 22.07 -3.28 14.09
C PRO A 106 21.51 -4.67 13.72
N ARG A 107 20.46 -5.13 14.41
CA ARG A 107 19.82 -6.42 14.13
C ARG A 107 19.00 -6.48 12.83
N LEU A 108 18.43 -5.36 12.38
CA LEU A 108 17.69 -5.30 11.11
C LEU A 108 18.58 -4.89 9.93
N SER A 109 19.74 -4.26 10.19
CA SER A 109 20.68 -3.87 9.13
C SER A 109 21.23 -5.08 8.34
N GLY A 110 21.24 -6.27 8.95
CA GLY A 110 21.65 -7.51 8.30
C GLY A 110 20.57 -8.16 7.42
N PHE A 111 19.29 -7.76 7.55
CA PHE A 111 18.19 -8.38 6.81
C PHE A 111 18.32 -8.19 5.30
N GLY A 112 18.88 -7.04 4.86
CA GLY A 112 19.17 -6.79 3.44
C GLY A 112 20.26 -7.69 2.84
N LYS A 113 21.02 -8.44 3.65
CA LYS A 113 22.01 -9.41 3.15
C LYS A 113 21.39 -10.73 2.70
N TYR A 114 20.18 -11.04 3.19
CA TYR A 114 19.52 -12.33 2.95
C TYR A 114 18.52 -12.30 1.78
N GLY A 115 18.20 -11.10 1.26
CA GLY A 115 17.33 -10.93 0.11
C GLY A 115 16.26 -9.85 0.27
N ASP A 116 15.64 -9.47 -0.84
CA ASP A 116 14.54 -8.51 -0.88
C ASP A 116 13.20 -9.20 -0.54
N PHE A 117 13.11 -9.86 0.63
CA PHE A 117 11.87 -10.54 1.09
C PHE A 117 10.65 -9.61 1.12
N SER A 118 10.88 -8.31 1.27
CA SER A 118 9.84 -7.27 1.18
C SER A 118 9.06 -7.33 -0.13
N TYR A 119 9.71 -7.72 -1.23
CA TYR A 119 9.06 -7.85 -2.54
C TYR A 119 8.05 -9.00 -2.54
N GLY A 120 8.46 -10.18 -2.06
CA GLY A 120 7.56 -11.33 -1.92
C GLY A 120 6.39 -11.03 -0.99
N ILE A 121 6.63 -10.41 0.16
CA ILE A 121 5.57 -10.04 1.10
C ILE A 121 4.58 -9.07 0.44
N TYR A 122 5.06 -8.09 -0.32
CA TYR A 122 4.20 -7.14 -1.03
C TYR A 122 3.25 -7.85 -2.01
N ILE A 123 3.78 -8.75 -2.85
CA ILE A 123 2.97 -9.46 -3.86
C ILE A 123 1.98 -10.43 -3.19
N PHE A 124 2.43 -11.19 -2.18
CA PHE A 124 1.63 -12.26 -1.61
C PHE A 124 0.68 -11.81 -0.50
N SER A 125 0.93 -10.67 0.16
CA SER A 125 0.10 -10.20 1.28
C SER A 125 -1.39 -10.04 0.91
N PHE A 126 -1.68 -9.41 -0.23
CA PHE A 126 -3.04 -9.20 -0.67
C PHE A 126 -3.81 -10.50 -0.97
N PRO A 127 -3.33 -11.41 -1.85
CA PRO A 127 -4.05 -12.65 -2.15
C PRO A 127 -4.18 -13.55 -0.92
N ILE A 128 -3.18 -13.59 -0.04
CA ILE A 128 -3.25 -14.33 1.22
C ILE A 128 -4.36 -13.77 2.12
N GLN A 129 -4.44 -12.45 2.28
CA GLN A 129 -5.53 -11.84 3.05
C GLN A 129 -6.90 -12.12 2.42
N GLN A 130 -7.02 -12.11 1.09
CA GLN A 130 -8.27 -12.50 0.41
C GLN A 130 -8.64 -13.95 0.69
N LEU A 131 -7.67 -14.86 0.64
CA LEU A 131 -7.87 -16.27 0.93
C LEU A 131 -8.28 -16.46 2.40
N LEU A 132 -7.56 -15.88 3.35
CA LEU A 132 -7.94 -15.96 4.77
C LEU A 132 -9.34 -15.40 5.02
N MET A 133 -9.70 -14.28 4.39
CA MET A 133 -11.04 -13.69 4.51
C MET A 133 -12.12 -14.59 3.89
N HIS A 134 -11.79 -15.31 2.82
CA HIS A 134 -12.70 -16.25 2.18
C HIS A 134 -12.98 -17.48 3.05
N TRP A 135 -11.93 -18.06 3.62
CA TRP A 135 -12.00 -19.35 4.31
C TRP A 135 -12.32 -19.22 5.81
N LEU A 136 -11.71 -18.24 6.50
CA LEU A 136 -11.88 -18.05 7.95
C LEU A 136 -12.96 -17.01 8.29
N GLY A 137 -13.39 -16.21 7.31
CA GLY A 137 -14.50 -15.28 7.46
C GLY A 137 -14.32 -14.25 8.59
N PRO A 138 -15.40 -13.53 8.98
CA PRO A 138 -15.37 -12.52 10.05
C PRO A 138 -15.35 -13.11 11.47
N GLN A 139 -15.14 -14.42 11.63
CA GLN A 139 -15.17 -15.08 12.94
C GLN A 139 -13.89 -14.87 13.75
N LEU A 140 -12.81 -14.41 13.10
CA LEU A 140 -11.55 -14.13 13.77
C LEU A 140 -11.49 -12.70 14.29
N SER A 141 -10.90 -12.54 15.48
CA SER A 141 -10.50 -11.23 15.97
C SER A 141 -9.51 -10.57 14.99
N LEU A 142 -9.55 -9.24 14.87
CA LEU A 142 -8.68 -8.49 13.97
C LEU A 142 -7.19 -8.81 14.23
N GLY A 143 -6.80 -8.92 15.51
CA GLY A 143 -5.43 -9.25 15.90
C GLY A 143 -5.00 -10.63 15.42
N THR A 144 -5.85 -11.64 15.60
CA THR A 144 -5.58 -13.01 15.14
C THR A 144 -5.49 -13.07 13.61
N PHE A 145 -6.39 -12.37 12.90
CA PHE A 145 -6.36 -12.29 11.44
C PHE A 145 -5.06 -11.63 10.93
N MET A 146 -4.63 -10.53 11.54
CA MET A 146 -3.37 -9.87 11.19
C MET A 146 -2.16 -10.78 11.46
N ALA A 147 -2.13 -11.48 12.58
CA ALA A 147 -1.03 -12.38 12.93
C ALA A 147 -0.92 -13.55 11.92
N ILE A 148 -2.04 -14.19 11.58
CA ILE A 148 -2.06 -15.32 10.64
C ILE A 148 -1.71 -14.82 9.23
N SER A 149 -2.32 -13.73 8.77
CA SER A 149 -2.05 -13.20 7.42
C SER A 149 -0.60 -12.78 7.25
N LEU A 150 -0.01 -12.12 8.25
CA LEU A 150 1.40 -11.73 8.22
C LEU A 150 2.32 -12.95 8.23
N SER A 151 2.07 -13.92 9.12
CA SER A 151 2.88 -15.13 9.21
C SER A 151 2.83 -15.96 7.93
N ALA A 152 1.65 -16.12 7.35
CA ALA A 152 1.47 -16.81 6.07
C ALA A 152 2.17 -16.06 4.92
N SER A 153 2.10 -14.72 4.91
CA SER A 153 2.77 -13.90 3.89
C SER A 153 4.29 -14.02 3.96
N ILE A 154 4.86 -14.00 5.16
CA ILE A 154 6.30 -14.17 5.36
C ILE A 154 6.73 -15.59 4.96
N ALA A 155 5.97 -16.62 5.32
CA ALA A 155 6.29 -18.00 4.97
C ALA A 155 6.30 -18.22 3.45
N ILE A 156 5.26 -17.75 2.74
CA ILE A 156 5.17 -17.87 1.28
C ILE A 156 6.24 -17.02 0.60
N ALA A 157 6.51 -15.81 1.09
CA ALA A 157 7.59 -14.97 0.57
C ALA A 157 8.97 -15.63 0.74
N ALA A 158 9.24 -16.26 1.88
CA ALA A 158 10.49 -16.97 2.13
C ALA A 158 10.66 -18.19 1.20
N LEU A 159 9.58 -18.95 0.98
CA LEU A 159 9.58 -20.05 0.02
C LEU A 159 9.82 -19.54 -1.40
N SER A 160 9.11 -18.49 -1.81
CA SER A 160 9.29 -17.86 -3.13
C SER A 160 10.73 -17.36 -3.33
N TRP A 161 11.34 -16.78 -2.31
CA TRP A 161 12.73 -16.32 -2.38
C TRP A 161 13.69 -17.49 -2.63
N HIS A 162 13.50 -18.60 -1.92
CA HIS A 162 14.39 -19.77 -2.03
C HIS A 162 14.22 -20.49 -3.38
N PHE A 163 12.99 -20.63 -3.88
CA PHE A 163 12.70 -21.41 -5.08
C PHE A 163 12.72 -20.61 -6.39
N ILE A 164 12.41 -19.32 -6.36
CA ILE A 164 12.22 -18.51 -7.58
C ILE A 164 13.26 -17.41 -7.65
N GLU A 165 13.38 -16.59 -6.61
CA GLU A 165 14.11 -15.33 -6.70
C GLU A 165 15.63 -15.50 -6.63
N SER A 166 16.13 -16.36 -5.73
CA SER A 166 17.56 -16.68 -5.65
C SER A 166 18.10 -17.29 -6.97
N PRO A 167 17.44 -18.30 -7.59
CA PRO A 167 17.85 -18.79 -8.91
C PRO A 167 17.77 -17.74 -10.03
N ALA A 168 16.72 -16.91 -10.04
CA ALA A 168 16.54 -15.88 -11.05
C ALA A 168 17.63 -14.79 -10.97
N LEU A 169 18.04 -14.41 -9.76
CA LEU A 169 19.15 -13.47 -9.55
C LEU A 169 20.49 -14.03 -10.01
N GLN A 170 20.73 -15.34 -9.84
CA GLN A 170 21.92 -16.00 -10.39
C GLN A 170 21.90 -15.98 -11.92
N LEU A 171 20.73 -16.05 -12.55
CA LEU A 171 20.58 -16.02 -14.00
C LEU A 171 20.77 -14.60 -14.59
N LYS A 172 20.63 -13.54 -13.77
CA LYS A 172 20.89 -12.14 -14.17
C LYS A 172 22.31 -11.95 -14.71
N ARG A 173 23.28 -12.78 -14.30
CA ARG A 173 24.65 -12.75 -14.82
C ARG A 173 24.75 -13.05 -16.33
N TYR A 174 23.74 -13.70 -16.91
CA TYR A 174 23.71 -14.07 -18.32
C TYR A 174 22.93 -13.09 -19.20
N LEU A 175 22.25 -12.10 -18.61
CA LEU A 175 21.62 -11.04 -19.41
C LEU A 175 22.71 -10.07 -19.90
N PRO A 176 22.72 -9.70 -21.20
CA PRO A 176 23.62 -8.69 -21.71
C PRO A 176 23.37 -7.39 -20.93
N ARG A 177 24.40 -6.92 -20.24
CA ARG A 177 24.35 -5.67 -19.49
C ARG A 177 24.31 -4.54 -20.52
N THR A 178 23.11 -4.13 -20.93
CA THR A 178 22.93 -2.95 -21.79
C THR A 178 23.49 -1.76 -21.05
N ARG A 179 24.74 -1.41 -21.35
CA ARG A 179 25.38 -0.21 -20.87
C ARG A 179 24.60 0.94 -21.49
N LYS A 180 23.64 1.50 -20.74
CA LYS A 180 23.05 2.79 -21.11
C LYS A 180 24.19 3.80 -21.06
N HIS A 181 24.86 3.98 -22.20
CA HIS A 181 25.57 5.21 -22.53
C HIS A 181 24.47 6.27 -22.64
N LEU A 182 23.97 6.73 -21.48
CA LEU A 182 23.26 7.99 -21.43
C LEU A 182 24.35 9.00 -21.74
N ALA A 183 24.31 9.48 -22.99
CA ALA A 183 24.96 10.69 -23.40
C ALA A 183 24.82 11.68 -22.24
N ARG A 184 25.96 12.18 -21.76
CA ARG A 184 26.04 13.51 -21.17
C ARG A 184 25.38 14.43 -22.17
N THR A 185 24.07 14.64 -22.08
CA THR A 185 23.48 15.86 -22.56
C THR A 185 23.92 16.89 -21.56
N ASP A 186 24.92 17.65 -21.96
CA ASP A 186 25.45 18.80 -21.27
C ASP A 186 24.30 19.69 -20.79
N PHE A 187 23.97 19.60 -19.51
CA PHE A 187 23.25 20.68 -18.83
C PHE A 187 24.30 21.76 -18.59
N SER A 188 24.51 22.59 -19.61
CA SER A 188 25.18 23.88 -19.44
C SER A 188 24.22 24.79 -18.69
N PRO A 189 24.51 25.23 -17.45
CA PRO A 189 23.76 26.35 -16.89
C PRO A 189 24.04 27.57 -17.77
N ALA A 190 22.97 28.21 -18.25
CA ALA A 190 23.03 29.51 -18.91
C ALA A 190 23.60 30.58 -17.94
N PRO A 191 24.25 31.64 -18.45
CA PRO A 191 25.07 32.56 -17.67
C PRO A 191 24.31 33.38 -16.62
#